data_AF-A0AAV0DAD1-F1
#
_entry.id   AF-A0AAV0DAD1-F1
#
_cell.length_a   1.000
_cell.length_b   1.000
_cell.length_c   1.000
_cell.angle_alpha   90.00
_cell.angle_beta   90.00
_cell.angle_gamma   90.00
#
_symmetry.space_group_name_H-M   'P 1'
#
loop_
_entity.id
_entity.type
_entity.pdbx_description
1 polymer ?
#
loop_
_entity_poly.entity_id
_entity_poly.type
_entity_poly.pdbx_seq_one_letter_code
_entity_poly.pdbx_strand_id
1 'polypeptide(L)'
;MESRKWSILTLLPLLASFLLFYFDISSKPSRSKCSLQSHSHFWIASKRIVTPKGIICGAVEVKGGSIISVVDEVTWRGTVKSGEVLDYGDAVVMPGLIDVHAHLDDPGRTEWEGFPSGTRAAAAGGVTTLIDMPLNSFPSTVSEETLKLKIEAARGRIYVDVGFWGGLVPENAFNASALQILLKAGALGLKSFMCPSGINDFPMTNSSHIKEGLAVLAKYKRPLLVHAELQEELENEFDFKDDGTDDARSYSTYLKTRPASWEEAAIRELLTVTKDTRPGGSAEGAHLHIVHLSDARSSLEMIKEAKKNGDSVTVETCPHYLAFAAEEIPDGDTRFKCAPPIRDSANRDLLWASLLNGSIDMLSSDHSPSEPDLKLFSEGNFLKAWGGISSLQ
;
A
#
# COMPACT_ATOMS: atom_id res chain seq x y z
N MET A 1 -73.96 22.41 -34.34
CA MET A 1 -72.69 23.08 -34.65
C MET A 1 -71.94 23.30 -33.34
N GLU A 2 -71.52 22.22 -32.69
CA GLU A 2 -70.76 22.25 -31.43
C GLU A 2 -70.40 20.80 -31.10
N SER A 3 -69.14 20.40 -31.29
CA SER A 3 -68.55 19.18 -30.67
C SER A 3 -67.08 18.94 -31.05
N ARG A 4 -66.42 19.80 -31.83
CA ARG A 4 -65.03 19.57 -32.29
C ARG A 4 -63.96 20.53 -31.76
N LYS A 5 -64.20 21.22 -30.63
CA LYS A 5 -63.19 22.11 -30.03
C LYS A 5 -62.54 21.61 -28.73
N TRP A 6 -62.95 20.45 -28.20
CA TRP A 6 -62.51 19.97 -26.88
C TRP A 6 -61.47 18.83 -26.88
N SER A 7 -60.89 18.48 -28.04
CA SER A 7 -59.91 17.38 -28.10
C SER A 7 -58.45 17.84 -28.18
N ILE A 8 -58.16 19.09 -28.52
CA ILE A 8 -56.76 19.54 -28.72
C ILE A 8 -56.17 20.14 -27.43
N LEU A 9 -56.99 20.80 -26.61
CA LEU A 9 -56.52 21.44 -25.37
C LEU A 9 -56.18 20.45 -24.24
N THR A 10 -56.73 19.23 -24.25
CA THR A 10 -56.39 18.18 -23.27
C THR A 10 -55.15 17.38 -23.65
N LEU A 11 -54.72 17.40 -24.92
CA LEU A 11 -53.50 16.75 -25.39
C LEU A 11 -52.24 17.61 -25.16
N LEU A 12 -52.39 18.94 -25.08
CA LEU A 12 -51.30 19.88 -24.79
C LEU A 12 -50.59 19.66 -23.44
N PRO A 13 -51.28 19.48 -22.30
CA PRO A 13 -50.61 19.17 -21.03
C PRO A 13 -49.98 17.77 -21.03
N LEU A 14 -50.55 16.81 -21.75
CA LEU A 14 -49.97 15.47 -21.92
C LEU A 14 -48.69 15.49 -22.75
N LEU A 15 -48.65 16.26 -23.85
CA LEU A 15 -47.43 16.45 -24.64
C LEU A 15 -46.38 17.27 -23.90
N ALA A 16 -46.77 18.30 -23.14
CA ALA A 16 -45.87 19.08 -22.31
C ALA A 16 -45.28 18.24 -21.16
N SER A 17 -46.09 17.39 -20.53
CA SER A 17 -45.62 16.46 -19.49
C SER A 17 -44.75 15.34 -20.06
N PHE A 18 -45.03 14.87 -21.27
CA PHE A 18 -44.18 13.90 -21.98
C PHE A 18 -42.85 14.53 -22.40
N LEU A 19 -42.85 15.77 -22.91
CA LEU A 19 -41.62 16.51 -23.25
C LEU A 19 -40.80 16.86 -22.00
N LEU A 20 -41.43 17.25 -20.89
CA LEU A 20 -40.73 17.48 -19.62
C LEU A 20 -40.13 16.18 -19.06
N PHE A 21 -40.84 15.04 -19.13
CA PHE A 21 -40.28 13.75 -18.73
C PHE A 21 -39.21 13.22 -19.70
N TYR A 22 -39.33 13.45 -21.01
CA TYR A 22 -38.38 12.95 -22.00
C TYR A 22 -37.10 13.79 -22.07
N PHE A 23 -37.18 15.10 -21.83
CA PHE A 23 -36.00 15.97 -21.71
C PHE A 23 -35.33 15.92 -20.33
N ASP A 24 -36.04 15.52 -19.27
CA ASP A 24 -35.42 15.20 -17.96
C ASP A 24 -34.79 13.78 -17.94
N ILE A 25 -35.03 12.97 -18.98
CA ILE A 25 -34.40 11.64 -19.17
C ILE A 25 -33.29 11.66 -20.25
N SER A 26 -33.07 12.77 -20.95
CA SER A 26 -32.02 12.88 -21.97
C SER A 26 -31.08 14.05 -21.73
N SER A 27 -30.29 13.91 -20.66
CA SER A 27 -28.85 14.24 -20.61
C SER A 27 -28.41 14.14 -19.17
N LYS A 28 -28.42 12.93 -18.58
CA LYS A 28 -27.42 12.69 -17.55
C LYS A 28 -26.08 12.79 -18.29
N PRO A 29 -25.19 13.74 -17.94
CA PRO A 29 -23.80 13.51 -18.26
C PRO A 29 -23.49 12.15 -17.65
N SER A 30 -22.66 11.35 -18.32
CA SER A 30 -21.93 10.31 -17.63
C SER A 30 -21.18 11.00 -16.48
N ARG A 31 -21.84 11.17 -15.33
CA ARG A 31 -21.18 11.35 -14.05
C ARG A 31 -20.53 10.00 -13.87
N SER A 32 -19.28 9.89 -14.32
CA SER A 32 -18.42 8.91 -13.69
C SER A 32 -18.53 9.22 -12.21
N LYS A 33 -19.12 8.29 -11.44
CA LYS A 33 -19.26 8.45 -9.98
C LYS A 33 -17.90 8.53 -9.27
N CYS A 34 -16.80 8.50 -10.03
CA CYS A 34 -15.41 8.55 -9.58
C CYS A 34 -14.86 9.98 -9.42
N SER A 35 -15.57 11.03 -9.85
CA SER A 35 -15.09 12.41 -9.67
C SER A 35 -16.00 13.19 -8.72
N LEU A 36 -15.40 13.77 -7.68
CA LEU A 36 -16.03 14.81 -6.86
C LEU A 36 -16.23 16.12 -7.65
N GLN A 37 -15.55 16.27 -8.79
CA GLN A 37 -15.71 17.43 -9.67
C GLN A 37 -16.98 17.29 -10.53
N SER A 38 -17.79 18.33 -10.57
CA SER A 38 -18.99 18.41 -11.42
C SER A 38 -18.66 18.50 -12.91
N HIS A 39 -17.41 18.80 -13.25
CA HIS A 39 -16.93 19.02 -14.61
C HIS A 39 -16.09 17.85 -15.11
N SER A 40 -16.41 17.37 -16.31
CA SER A 40 -15.60 16.36 -17.00
C SER A 40 -14.37 16.94 -17.71
N HIS A 41 -14.27 18.28 -17.80
CA HIS A 41 -13.15 19.01 -18.36
C HIS A 41 -12.88 20.25 -17.51
N PHE A 42 -11.67 20.34 -16.94
CA PHE A 42 -11.25 21.44 -16.09
C PHE A 42 -9.72 21.60 -16.12
N TRP A 43 -9.25 22.73 -15.59
CA TRP A 43 -7.85 23.06 -15.40
C TRP A 43 -7.54 23.17 -13.91
N ILE A 44 -6.36 22.70 -13.50
CA ILE A 44 -5.78 22.93 -12.18
C ILE A 44 -4.60 23.89 -12.36
N ALA A 45 -4.71 25.11 -11.87
CA ALA A 45 -3.63 26.10 -11.90
C ALA A 45 -2.90 26.16 -10.56
N SER A 46 -1.58 26.29 -10.59
CA SER A 46 -0.74 26.48 -9.40
C SER A 46 0.61 27.06 -9.78
N LYS A 47 1.24 27.79 -8.85
CA LYS A 47 2.63 28.23 -8.96
C LYS A 47 3.65 27.11 -8.72
N ARG A 48 3.21 25.94 -8.24
CA ARG A 48 4.05 24.81 -7.82
C ARG A 48 3.48 23.46 -8.31
N ILE A 49 3.60 23.20 -9.60
CA ILE A 49 3.28 21.91 -10.22
C ILE A 49 4.53 21.06 -10.28
N VAL A 50 4.51 19.88 -9.66
CA VAL A 50 5.62 18.92 -9.67
C VAL A 50 5.59 18.11 -10.96
N THR A 51 6.69 18.13 -11.71
CA THR A 51 6.88 17.33 -12.93
C THR A 51 8.18 16.54 -12.86
N PRO A 52 8.40 15.54 -13.74
CA PRO A 52 9.68 14.85 -13.82
C PRO A 52 10.89 15.77 -14.13
N LYS A 53 10.64 16.99 -14.65
CA LYS A 53 11.68 17.97 -14.97
C LYS A 53 11.90 19.01 -13.87
N GLY A 54 11.17 18.92 -12.76
CA GLY A 54 11.19 19.88 -11.67
C GLY A 54 9.84 20.58 -11.47
N ILE A 55 9.86 21.62 -10.64
CA ILE A 55 8.66 22.36 -10.25
C ILE A 55 8.45 23.54 -11.21
N ILE A 56 7.23 23.69 -11.72
CA ILE A 56 6.84 24.79 -12.62
C ILE A 56 5.64 25.57 -12.09
N CYS A 57 5.53 26.84 -12.49
CA CYS A 57 4.29 27.60 -12.44
C CYS A 57 3.50 27.34 -13.73
N GLY A 58 2.19 27.12 -13.65
CA GLY A 58 1.39 26.84 -14.83
C GLY A 58 0.03 26.22 -14.53
N ALA A 59 -0.41 25.30 -15.40
CA ALA A 59 -1.67 24.58 -15.23
C ALA A 59 -1.63 23.14 -15.78
N VAL A 60 -2.49 22.29 -15.22
CA VAL A 60 -2.76 20.91 -15.66
C VAL A 60 -4.18 20.85 -16.23
N GLU A 61 -4.34 20.43 -17.48
CA GLU A 61 -5.63 20.18 -18.09
C GLU A 61 -6.07 18.74 -17.84
N VAL A 62 -7.29 18.57 -17.33
CA VAL A 62 -7.88 17.25 -17.08
C VAL A 62 -9.17 17.13 -17.87
N LYS A 63 -9.30 16.02 -18.62
CA LYS A 63 -10.52 15.69 -19.37
C LYS A 63 -10.84 14.20 -19.27
N GLY A 64 -12.06 13.89 -18.85
CA GLY A 64 -12.55 12.51 -18.76
C GLY A 64 -11.77 11.64 -17.77
N GLY A 65 -11.14 12.23 -16.74
CA GLY A 65 -10.30 11.52 -15.78
C GLY A 65 -8.82 11.38 -16.19
N SER A 66 -8.43 11.89 -17.37
CA SER A 66 -7.05 11.83 -17.85
C SER A 66 -6.43 13.22 -17.91
N ILE A 67 -5.12 13.30 -17.67
CA ILE A 67 -4.32 14.49 -17.93
C ILE A 67 -4.15 14.64 -19.44
N ILE A 68 -4.57 15.78 -20.00
CA ILE A 68 -4.47 16.09 -21.43
C ILE A 68 -3.20 16.88 -21.73
N SER A 69 -2.90 17.86 -20.87
CA SER A 69 -1.74 18.71 -21.03
C SER A 69 -1.25 19.24 -19.68
N VAL A 70 0.05 19.52 -19.60
CA VAL A 70 0.68 20.26 -18.51
C VAL A 70 1.45 21.40 -19.16
N VAL A 71 1.08 22.63 -18.84
CA VAL A 71 1.59 23.83 -19.50
C VAL A 71 2.27 24.75 -18.50
N ASP A 72 3.36 25.40 -18.92
CA ASP A 72 4.02 26.43 -18.13
C ASP A 72 3.23 27.75 -18.11
N GLU A 73 3.68 28.69 -17.29
CA GLU A 73 3.01 29.97 -17.09
C GLU A 73 2.87 30.79 -18.39
N VAL A 74 3.89 30.77 -19.25
CA VAL A 74 3.88 31.53 -20.51
C VAL A 74 2.81 30.99 -21.43
N THR A 75 2.78 29.68 -21.60
CA THR A 75 1.80 28.96 -22.41
C THR A 75 0.41 29.16 -21.82
N TRP A 76 0.25 28.98 -20.51
CA TRP A 76 -1.01 29.13 -19.78
C TRP A 76 -1.66 30.51 -19.96
N ARG A 77 -0.86 31.58 -19.92
CA ARG A 77 -1.34 32.95 -20.16
C ARG A 77 -1.86 33.15 -21.60
N GLY A 78 -1.30 32.44 -22.56
CA GLY A 78 -1.72 32.46 -23.97
C GLY A 78 -2.82 31.46 -24.33
N THR A 79 -3.13 30.50 -23.46
CA THR A 79 -4.14 29.46 -23.69
C THR A 79 -5.55 30.03 -23.60
N VAL A 80 -6.39 29.76 -24.62
CA VAL A 80 -7.83 29.97 -24.52
C VAL A 80 -8.41 28.85 -23.64
N LYS A 81 -8.90 29.24 -22.47
CA LYS A 81 -9.36 28.31 -21.44
C LYS A 81 -10.72 27.75 -21.83
N SER A 82 -10.82 26.42 -21.85
CA SER A 82 -12.09 25.70 -21.96
C SER A 82 -12.30 24.85 -20.71
N GLY A 83 -13.52 24.84 -20.18
CA GLY A 83 -13.82 24.21 -18.89
C GLY A 83 -13.54 25.10 -17.68
N GLU A 84 -13.79 24.55 -16.50
CA GLU A 84 -13.61 25.23 -15.21
C GLU A 84 -12.13 25.39 -14.86
N VAL A 85 -11.76 26.45 -14.14
CA VAL A 85 -10.38 26.66 -13.66
C VAL A 85 -10.35 26.63 -12.15
N LEU A 86 -9.62 25.66 -11.60
CA LEU A 86 -9.35 25.52 -10.17
C LEU A 86 -7.97 26.10 -9.88
N ASP A 87 -7.92 27.31 -9.33
CA ASP A 87 -6.67 27.98 -8.97
C ASP A 87 -6.28 27.68 -7.51
N TYR A 88 -5.19 26.95 -7.33
CA TYR A 88 -4.64 26.55 -6.05
C TYR A 88 -3.52 27.48 -5.56
N GLY A 89 -3.23 28.58 -6.28
CA GLY A 89 -2.26 29.60 -5.89
C GLY A 89 -0.88 29.00 -5.60
N ASP A 90 -0.47 29.05 -4.34
CA ASP A 90 0.86 28.60 -3.87
C ASP A 90 0.87 27.14 -3.36
N ALA A 91 -0.25 26.42 -3.39
CA ALA A 91 -0.30 25.02 -2.99
C ALA A 91 0.43 24.14 -4.02
N VAL A 92 1.01 23.04 -3.55
CA VAL A 92 1.69 22.07 -4.42
C VAL A 92 0.64 21.22 -5.14
N VAL A 93 0.76 21.15 -6.46
CA VAL A 93 0.02 20.19 -7.28
C VAL A 93 1.02 19.13 -7.73
N MET A 94 0.78 17.89 -7.35
CA MET A 94 1.69 16.77 -7.63
C MET A 94 0.89 15.52 -8.00
N PRO A 95 1.53 14.51 -8.61
CA PRO A 95 0.92 13.19 -8.75
C PRO A 95 0.44 12.68 -7.38
N GLY A 96 -0.73 12.06 -7.35
CA GLY A 96 -1.21 11.41 -6.14
C GLY A 96 -0.28 10.28 -5.72
N LEU A 97 -0.15 10.07 -4.42
CA LEU A 97 0.77 9.07 -3.87
C LEU A 97 0.24 7.65 -4.17
N ILE A 98 1.17 6.71 -4.32
CA ILE A 98 0.89 5.29 -4.43
C ILE A 98 1.47 4.63 -3.19
N ASP A 99 0.61 4.07 -2.35
CA ASP A 99 1.05 3.30 -1.19
C ASP A 99 0.92 1.81 -1.50
N VAL A 100 2.06 1.13 -1.51
CA VAL A 100 2.17 -0.27 -1.92
C VAL A 100 2.04 -1.25 -0.75
N HIS A 101 1.90 -0.75 0.48
CA HIS A 101 1.90 -1.58 1.68
C HIS A 101 0.83 -1.12 2.68
N ALA A 102 -0.40 -1.60 2.48
CA ALA A 102 -1.50 -1.39 3.40
C ALA A 102 -2.29 -2.68 3.62
N HIS A 103 -2.81 -2.87 4.83
CA HIS A 103 -3.69 -3.96 5.23
C HIS A 103 -5.09 -3.38 5.48
N LEU A 104 -6.03 -3.69 4.57
CA LEU A 104 -7.43 -3.23 4.68
C LEU A 104 -8.36 -4.30 5.25
N ASP A 105 -7.86 -5.53 5.39
CA ASP A 105 -8.44 -6.63 6.19
C ASP A 105 -9.85 -7.11 5.78
N ASP A 106 -10.32 -6.70 4.60
CA ASP A 106 -11.64 -7.05 4.04
C ASP A 106 -11.45 -8.03 2.86
N PRO A 107 -12.13 -9.19 2.82
CA PRO A 107 -13.14 -9.68 3.77
C PRO A 107 -12.55 -10.33 5.03
N GLY A 108 -13.43 -10.60 5.99
CA GLY A 108 -13.18 -11.52 7.11
C GLY A 108 -12.86 -10.81 8.43
N ARG A 109 -11.99 -9.80 8.39
CA ARG A 109 -11.67 -8.92 9.53
C ARG A 109 -11.97 -7.47 9.18
N THR A 110 -13.09 -7.26 8.49
CA THR A 110 -13.50 -5.96 7.91
C THR A 110 -13.59 -4.86 8.98
N GLU A 111 -13.83 -5.22 10.23
CA GLU A 111 -13.88 -4.33 11.39
C GLU A 111 -12.52 -3.78 11.84
N TRP A 112 -11.40 -4.35 11.38
CA TRP A 112 -10.06 -3.81 11.65
C TRP A 112 -9.80 -2.53 10.87
N GLU A 113 -10.29 -2.46 9.63
CA GLU A 113 -10.29 -1.25 8.79
C GLU A 113 -11.45 -1.32 7.79
N GLY A 114 -11.31 -2.13 6.75
CA GLY A 114 -12.27 -2.24 5.66
C GLY A 114 -11.99 -1.28 4.50
N PHE A 115 -12.25 -1.72 3.26
CA PHE A 115 -12.02 -0.91 2.06
C PHE A 115 -12.62 0.51 2.14
N PRO A 116 -13.86 0.73 2.64
CA PRO A 116 -14.42 2.08 2.69
C PRO A 116 -13.64 3.07 3.55
N SER A 117 -13.24 2.72 4.78
CA SER A 117 -12.53 3.66 5.66
C SER A 117 -11.07 3.78 5.28
N GLY A 118 -10.38 2.67 4.97
CA GLY A 118 -9.01 2.72 4.50
C GLY A 118 -8.85 3.56 3.25
N THR A 119 -9.67 3.34 2.21
CA THR A 119 -9.57 4.17 0.99
C THR A 119 -9.97 5.63 1.20
N ARG A 120 -10.80 5.97 2.20
CA ARG A 120 -11.06 7.37 2.59
C ARG A 120 -9.86 7.99 3.32
N ALA A 121 -9.22 7.25 4.21
CA ALA A 121 -8.02 7.70 4.91
C ALA A 121 -6.89 7.96 3.90
N ALA A 122 -6.70 7.07 2.92
CA ALA A 122 -5.77 7.26 1.81
C ALA A 122 -6.06 8.56 1.03
N ALA A 123 -7.32 8.77 0.62
CA ALA A 123 -7.71 9.99 -0.08
C ALA A 123 -7.43 11.25 0.75
N ALA A 124 -7.66 11.20 2.06
CA ALA A 124 -7.40 12.30 2.98
C ALA A 124 -5.89 12.59 3.14
N GLY A 125 -5.04 11.56 3.09
CA GLY A 125 -3.58 11.66 3.10
C GLY A 125 -2.94 12.01 1.74
N GLY A 126 -3.74 12.16 0.67
CA GLY A 126 -3.25 12.43 -0.68
C GLY A 126 -2.76 11.18 -1.45
N VAL A 127 -3.04 9.99 -0.93
CA VAL A 127 -2.83 8.71 -1.60
C VAL A 127 -4.00 8.45 -2.55
N THR A 128 -3.70 8.22 -3.84
CA THR A 128 -4.70 7.97 -4.88
C THR A 128 -4.71 6.53 -5.36
N THR A 129 -3.74 5.72 -4.94
CA THR A 129 -3.67 4.29 -5.26
C THR A 129 -3.11 3.52 -4.08
N LEU A 130 -3.82 2.47 -3.67
CA LEU A 130 -3.38 1.51 -2.65
C LEU A 130 -3.11 0.15 -3.28
N ILE A 131 -2.11 -0.57 -2.79
CA ILE A 131 -1.98 -2.00 -3.04
C ILE A 131 -2.18 -2.76 -1.73
N ASP A 132 -3.30 -3.48 -1.65
CA ASP A 132 -3.69 -4.20 -0.43
C ASP A 132 -2.90 -5.51 -0.27
N MET A 133 -2.39 -5.74 0.94
CA MET A 133 -1.61 -6.91 1.33
C MET A 133 -2.48 -8.18 1.40
N PRO A 134 -1.91 -9.39 1.17
CA PRO A 134 -2.73 -10.59 1.02
C PRO A 134 -3.16 -11.24 2.33
N LEU A 135 -2.76 -10.71 3.49
CA LEU A 135 -3.00 -11.30 4.80
C LEU A 135 -3.82 -10.37 5.70
N ASN A 136 -4.13 -10.84 6.91
CA ASN A 136 -5.06 -10.27 7.88
C ASN A 136 -6.52 -10.27 7.40
N SER A 137 -6.81 -10.00 6.13
CA SER A 137 -8.06 -10.45 5.50
C SER A 137 -8.21 -11.97 5.66
N PHE A 138 -9.42 -12.44 5.93
CA PHE A 138 -9.72 -13.86 6.07
C PHE A 138 -10.80 -14.32 5.07
N PRO A 139 -10.51 -15.32 4.21
CA PRO A 139 -9.23 -16.02 4.06
C PRO A 139 -8.13 -15.14 3.42
N SER A 140 -6.88 -15.43 3.74
CA SER A 140 -5.72 -14.81 3.08
C SER A 140 -5.72 -15.07 1.56
N THR A 141 -5.23 -14.09 0.80
CA THR A 141 -5.25 -14.03 -0.67
C THR A 141 -4.14 -14.87 -1.30
N VAL A 142 -4.22 -16.19 -1.18
CA VAL A 142 -3.20 -17.16 -1.64
C VAL A 142 -3.61 -17.95 -2.90
N SER A 143 -4.81 -17.70 -3.44
CA SER A 143 -5.37 -18.35 -4.62
C SER A 143 -6.25 -17.41 -5.45
N GLU A 144 -6.60 -17.77 -6.69
CA GLU A 144 -7.51 -16.98 -7.52
C GLU A 144 -8.89 -16.79 -6.86
N GLU A 145 -9.40 -17.81 -6.17
CA GLU A 145 -10.68 -17.77 -5.48
C GLU A 145 -10.66 -16.73 -4.36
N THR A 146 -9.62 -16.76 -3.51
CA THR A 146 -9.46 -15.79 -2.41
C THR A 146 -9.22 -14.37 -2.93
N LEU A 147 -8.50 -14.20 -4.04
CA LEU A 147 -8.36 -12.90 -4.71
C LEU A 147 -9.70 -12.38 -5.23
N LYS A 148 -10.53 -13.24 -5.84
CA LYS A 148 -11.87 -12.86 -6.31
C LYS A 148 -12.74 -12.39 -5.15
N LEU A 149 -12.70 -13.07 -4.00
CA LEU A 149 -13.45 -12.63 -2.80
C LEU A 149 -13.05 -11.21 -2.38
N LYS A 150 -11.75 -10.92 -2.37
CA LYS A 150 -11.21 -9.60 -2.02
C LYS A 150 -11.59 -8.52 -3.03
N ILE A 151 -11.52 -8.81 -4.32
CA ILE A 151 -11.99 -7.90 -5.39
C ILE A 151 -13.49 -7.59 -5.24
N GLU A 152 -14.32 -8.59 -4.96
CA GLU A 152 -15.75 -8.38 -4.74
C GLU A 152 -16.02 -7.56 -3.47
N ALA A 153 -15.25 -7.76 -2.39
CA ALA A 153 -15.37 -6.98 -1.17
C ALA A 153 -15.07 -5.48 -1.38
N ALA A 154 -14.12 -5.15 -2.27
CA ALA A 154 -13.79 -3.77 -2.63
C ALA A 154 -14.81 -3.12 -3.60
N ARG A 155 -15.53 -3.92 -4.40
CA ARG A 155 -16.34 -3.41 -5.51
C ARG A 155 -17.42 -2.43 -5.05
N GLY A 156 -17.40 -1.23 -5.61
CA GLY A 156 -18.36 -0.16 -5.30
C GLY A 156 -18.22 0.45 -3.91
N ARG A 157 -17.13 0.14 -3.19
CA ARG A 157 -16.87 0.52 -1.80
C ARG A 157 -15.56 1.31 -1.62
N ILE A 158 -14.81 1.54 -2.69
CA ILE A 158 -13.51 2.25 -2.69
C ILE A 158 -13.64 3.73 -3.08
N TYR A 159 -12.74 4.56 -2.56
CA TYR A 159 -12.65 6.00 -2.84
C TYR A 159 -11.35 6.40 -3.57
N VAL A 160 -10.38 5.48 -3.65
CA VAL A 160 -9.13 5.58 -4.43
C VAL A 160 -8.93 4.28 -5.20
N ASP A 161 -8.02 4.25 -6.17
CA ASP A 161 -7.74 3.02 -6.90
C ASP A 161 -7.10 1.97 -5.99
N VAL A 162 -7.44 0.70 -6.16
CA VAL A 162 -6.92 -0.40 -5.34
C VAL A 162 -6.43 -1.55 -6.22
N GLY A 163 -5.18 -1.95 -6.02
CA GLY A 163 -4.61 -3.21 -6.50
C GLY A 163 -4.43 -4.21 -5.36
N PHE A 164 -4.02 -5.44 -5.70
CA PHE A 164 -3.93 -6.54 -4.74
C PHE A 164 -2.63 -7.32 -4.90
N TRP A 165 -1.96 -7.58 -3.80
CA TRP A 165 -0.89 -8.57 -3.72
C TRP A 165 -1.47 -9.98 -3.58
N GLY A 166 -0.77 -10.97 -4.13
CA GLY A 166 -1.00 -12.38 -3.82
C GLY A 166 -0.09 -12.85 -2.69
N GLY A 167 -0.45 -13.93 -2.01
CA GLY A 167 0.36 -14.55 -0.97
C GLY A 167 1.21 -15.70 -1.51
N LEU A 168 2.48 -15.73 -1.13
CA LEU A 168 3.35 -16.90 -1.23
C LEU A 168 3.41 -17.56 0.15
N VAL A 169 2.95 -18.81 0.22
CA VAL A 169 2.92 -19.62 1.45
C VAL A 169 3.45 -21.02 1.14
N PRO A 170 3.95 -21.79 2.13
CA PRO A 170 4.47 -23.15 1.91
C PRO A 170 3.57 -24.04 1.05
N GLU A 171 2.25 -23.93 1.22
CA GLU A 171 1.23 -24.74 0.54
C GLU A 171 1.17 -24.47 -0.97
N ASN A 172 1.50 -23.26 -1.42
CA ASN A 172 1.47 -22.88 -2.83
C ASN A 172 2.86 -22.66 -3.45
N ALA A 173 3.93 -22.55 -2.65
CA ALA A 173 5.26 -22.17 -3.11
C ALA A 173 5.85 -23.12 -4.16
N PHE A 174 5.68 -24.43 -3.98
CA PHE A 174 6.14 -25.46 -4.93
C PHE A 174 5.14 -25.75 -6.06
N ASN A 175 4.03 -25.02 -6.12
CA ASN A 175 3.00 -25.18 -7.13
C ASN A 175 3.01 -24.01 -8.12
N ALA A 176 3.93 -24.08 -9.08
CA ALA A 176 4.09 -23.04 -10.09
C ALA A 176 2.81 -22.75 -10.90
N SER A 177 1.93 -23.75 -11.08
CA SER A 177 0.65 -23.55 -11.78
C SER A 177 -0.32 -22.70 -10.95
N ALA A 178 -0.41 -22.95 -9.63
CA ALA A 178 -1.26 -22.16 -8.73
C ALA A 178 -0.81 -20.69 -8.67
N LEU A 179 0.50 -20.45 -8.54
CA LEU A 179 1.05 -19.09 -8.57
C LEU A 179 0.78 -18.38 -9.90
N GLN A 180 0.90 -19.07 -11.03
CA GLN A 180 0.57 -18.51 -12.34
C GLN A 180 -0.90 -18.18 -12.50
N ILE A 181 -1.80 -19.01 -11.96
CA ILE A 181 -3.24 -18.75 -11.96
C ILE A 181 -3.54 -17.49 -11.16
N LEU A 182 -2.95 -17.33 -9.97
CA LEU A 182 -3.11 -16.13 -9.13
C LEU A 182 -2.61 -14.86 -9.84
N LEU A 183 -1.43 -14.91 -10.48
CA LEU A 183 -0.88 -13.78 -11.24
C LEU A 183 -1.74 -13.41 -12.45
N LYS A 184 -2.25 -14.42 -13.20
CA LYS A 184 -3.17 -14.19 -14.34
C LYS A 184 -4.51 -13.63 -13.91
N ALA A 185 -4.96 -13.94 -12.69
CA ALA A 185 -6.20 -13.40 -12.13
C ALA A 185 -6.08 -11.91 -11.74
N GLY A 186 -4.88 -11.35 -11.71
CA GLY A 186 -4.66 -9.91 -11.53
C GLY A 186 -3.82 -9.52 -10.32
N ALA A 187 -3.28 -10.47 -9.55
CA ALA A 187 -2.33 -10.16 -8.49
C ALA A 187 -1.11 -9.42 -9.06
N LEU A 188 -0.71 -8.30 -8.44
CA LEU A 188 0.36 -7.44 -8.94
C LEU A 188 1.78 -8.00 -8.69
N GLY A 189 1.87 -9.04 -7.87
CA GLY A 189 3.07 -9.72 -7.43
C GLY A 189 2.70 -10.62 -6.24
N LEU A 190 3.71 -11.09 -5.51
CA LEU A 190 3.51 -11.92 -4.33
C LEU A 190 4.11 -11.25 -3.09
N LYS A 191 3.60 -11.57 -1.91
CA LYS A 191 4.15 -11.21 -0.60
C LYS A 191 4.41 -12.48 0.19
N SER A 192 5.49 -12.47 0.98
CA SER A 192 5.87 -13.56 1.87
C SER A 192 6.34 -13.06 3.24
N PHE A 193 6.37 -13.95 4.22
CA PHE A 193 6.94 -13.72 5.56
C PHE A 193 8.03 -14.76 5.85
N MET A 194 9.12 -14.36 6.51
CA MET A 194 10.19 -15.28 6.97
C MET A 194 10.12 -15.61 8.46
N CYS A 195 9.19 -14.99 9.18
CA CYS A 195 8.81 -15.33 10.55
C CYS A 195 7.28 -15.49 10.64
N PRO A 196 6.73 -15.99 11.77
CA PRO A 196 5.28 -16.04 11.95
C PRO A 196 4.63 -14.68 11.72
N SER A 197 3.57 -14.64 10.91
CA SER A 197 2.85 -13.42 10.53
C SER A 197 1.87 -12.93 11.60
N GLY A 198 1.67 -13.71 12.67
CA GLY A 198 0.68 -13.47 13.73
C GLY A 198 -0.71 -14.05 13.45
N ILE A 199 -0.94 -14.62 12.26
CA ILE A 199 -2.16 -15.35 11.90
C ILE A 199 -1.83 -16.74 11.34
N ASN A 200 -2.79 -17.66 11.41
CA ASN A 200 -2.55 -19.07 11.06
C ASN A 200 -2.74 -19.39 9.58
N ASP A 201 -3.51 -18.60 8.83
CA ASP A 201 -3.80 -18.83 7.41
C ASP A 201 -2.78 -18.15 6.47
N PHE A 202 -1.72 -17.56 7.03
CA PHE A 202 -0.57 -17.05 6.29
C PHE A 202 0.75 -17.53 6.92
N PRO A 203 1.07 -18.84 6.82
CA PRO A 203 2.26 -19.41 7.44
C PRO A 203 3.57 -18.89 6.82
N MET A 204 4.62 -18.86 7.64
CA MET A 204 5.93 -18.36 7.23
C MET A 204 6.59 -19.25 6.17
N THR A 205 7.43 -18.63 5.37
CA THR A 205 8.23 -19.26 4.31
C THR A 205 9.71 -19.27 4.66
N ASN A 206 10.49 -20.06 3.92
CA ASN A 206 11.95 -20.07 3.99
C ASN A 206 12.52 -19.68 2.62
N SER A 207 13.85 -19.57 2.54
CA SER A 207 14.56 -19.23 1.30
C SER A 207 14.26 -20.18 0.12
N SER A 208 13.98 -21.46 0.37
CA SER A 208 13.57 -22.41 -0.68
C SER A 208 12.21 -22.07 -1.28
N HIS A 209 11.21 -21.74 -0.46
CA HIS A 209 9.89 -21.31 -0.94
C HIS A 209 9.99 -20.02 -1.77
N ILE A 210 10.77 -19.06 -1.28
CA ILE A 210 10.99 -17.76 -1.92
C ILE A 210 11.66 -17.94 -3.29
N LYS A 211 12.66 -18.83 -3.37
CA LYS A 211 13.34 -19.16 -4.64
C LYS A 211 12.37 -19.67 -5.71
N GLU A 212 11.47 -20.58 -5.36
CA GLU A 212 10.45 -21.10 -6.29
C GLU A 212 9.46 -20.01 -6.72
N GLY A 213 9.03 -19.15 -5.79
CA GLY A 213 8.21 -17.99 -6.09
C GLY A 213 8.87 -17.03 -7.10
N LEU A 214 10.16 -16.71 -6.90
CA LEU A 214 10.93 -15.87 -7.81
C LEU A 214 11.03 -16.46 -9.21
N ALA A 215 11.25 -17.77 -9.34
CA ALA A 215 11.32 -18.44 -10.65
C ALA A 215 10.00 -18.32 -11.44
N VAL A 216 8.84 -18.31 -10.77
CA VAL A 216 7.55 -18.07 -11.42
C VAL A 216 7.39 -16.60 -11.79
N LEU A 217 7.68 -15.69 -10.86
CA LEU A 217 7.52 -14.24 -11.02
C LEU A 217 8.38 -13.65 -12.14
N ALA A 218 9.55 -14.23 -12.40
CA ALA A 218 10.43 -13.86 -13.50
C ALA A 218 9.71 -13.81 -14.86
N LYS A 219 8.82 -14.79 -15.12
CA LYS A 219 8.04 -14.88 -16.36
C LYS A 219 7.04 -13.72 -16.53
N TYR A 220 6.60 -13.14 -15.42
CA TYR A 220 5.60 -12.06 -15.40
C TYR A 220 6.22 -10.68 -15.14
N LYS A 221 7.52 -10.63 -14.83
CA LYS A 221 8.25 -9.42 -14.44
C LYS A 221 7.57 -8.71 -13.25
N ARG A 222 7.22 -9.49 -12.23
CA ARG A 222 6.53 -9.01 -11.03
C ARG A 222 7.40 -9.17 -9.78
N PRO A 223 7.18 -8.35 -8.74
CA PRO A 223 7.98 -8.42 -7.53
C PRO A 223 7.49 -9.51 -6.56
N LEU A 224 8.41 -9.98 -5.72
CA LEU A 224 8.14 -10.70 -4.48
C LEU A 224 8.52 -9.79 -3.31
N LEU A 225 7.53 -9.40 -2.52
CA LEU A 225 7.70 -8.62 -1.30
C LEU A 225 7.98 -9.58 -0.14
N VAL A 226 8.93 -9.29 0.74
CA VAL A 226 9.26 -10.18 1.86
C VAL A 226 9.42 -9.41 3.17
N HIS A 227 8.65 -9.83 4.19
CA HIS A 227 8.91 -9.44 5.57
C HIS A 227 10.12 -10.22 6.06
N ALA A 228 11.24 -9.52 6.18
CA ALA A 228 12.56 -10.10 6.38
C ALA A 228 12.96 -10.03 7.86
N GLU A 229 12.38 -10.88 8.68
CA GLU A 229 12.88 -11.20 10.01
C GLU A 229 13.00 -12.73 10.10
N LEU A 230 14.11 -13.20 10.65
CA LEU A 230 14.35 -14.63 10.86
C LEU A 230 14.73 -14.81 12.33
N GLN A 231 13.90 -15.55 13.06
CA GLN A 231 14.24 -15.94 14.42
C GLN A 231 15.43 -16.90 14.35
N GLU A 232 16.59 -16.44 14.80
CA GLU A 232 17.76 -17.30 14.93
C GLU A 232 17.45 -18.43 15.93
N GLU A 233 17.74 -19.67 15.54
CA GLU A 233 17.72 -20.82 16.45
C GLU A 233 18.83 -20.61 17.50
N LEU A 234 18.51 -19.88 18.56
CA LEU A 234 19.38 -19.85 19.73
C LEU A 234 19.34 -21.26 20.31
N GLU A 235 20.50 -21.94 20.37
CA GLU A 235 20.70 -23.27 20.97
C GLU A 235 20.27 -23.38 22.45
N ASN A 236 19.74 -22.31 23.03
CA ASN A 236 19.00 -22.32 24.26
C ASN A 236 17.69 -21.56 24.03
N GLU A 237 16.57 -22.22 24.35
CA GLU A 237 15.24 -21.66 24.46
C GLU A 237 15.25 -20.23 25.03
N PHE A 238 15.34 -19.22 24.16
CA PHE A 238 14.69 -17.95 24.38
C PHE A 238 13.22 -18.12 23.96
N ASP A 239 12.54 -19.07 24.61
CA ASP A 239 11.33 -18.62 25.29
C ASP A 239 11.82 -17.41 26.07
N PHE A 240 11.29 -16.21 25.80
CA PHE A 240 11.28 -15.19 26.83
C PHE A 240 10.59 -15.87 28.01
N LYS A 241 11.38 -16.55 28.85
CA LYS A 241 10.91 -17.05 30.12
C LYS A 241 10.52 -15.76 30.79
N ASP A 242 9.22 -15.57 30.92
CA ASP A 242 8.63 -14.66 31.88
C ASP A 242 9.07 -15.18 33.26
N ASP A 243 10.37 -15.07 33.55
CA ASP A 243 10.99 -15.31 34.83
C ASP A 243 10.76 -14.11 35.76
N GLY A 244 9.96 -13.13 35.30
CA GLY A 244 9.58 -11.91 35.99
C GLY A 244 10.68 -10.85 36.03
N THR A 245 11.78 -11.00 35.28
CA THR A 245 12.90 -10.06 35.36
C THR A 245 12.77 -8.83 34.45
N ASP A 246 12.12 -8.96 33.30
CA ASP A 246 11.91 -7.84 32.35
C ASP A 246 10.45 -7.35 32.40
N ASP A 247 10.24 -6.03 32.52
CA ASP A 247 8.90 -5.43 32.53
C ASP A 247 8.26 -5.51 31.14
N ALA A 248 7.19 -6.29 31.00
CA ALA A 248 6.43 -6.46 29.74
C ALA A 248 5.77 -5.16 29.25
N ARG A 249 5.64 -4.14 30.10
CA ARG A 249 5.21 -2.80 29.72
C ARG A 249 6.34 -1.96 29.14
N SER A 250 7.60 -2.34 29.34
CA SER A 250 8.71 -1.56 28.78
C SER A 250 8.85 -1.78 27.29
N TYR A 251 8.99 -0.69 26.52
CA TYR A 251 9.28 -0.82 25.08
C TYR A 251 10.63 -1.51 24.84
N SER A 252 11.60 -1.28 25.72
CA SER A 252 12.92 -1.91 25.64
C SER A 252 12.85 -3.43 25.75
N THR A 253 11.92 -3.98 26.53
CA THR A 253 11.66 -5.42 26.62
C THR A 253 11.19 -5.96 25.28
N TYR A 254 10.26 -5.28 24.61
CA TYR A 254 9.81 -5.66 23.27
C TYR A 254 10.93 -5.54 22.22
N LEU A 255 11.72 -4.48 22.27
CA LEU A 255 12.82 -4.26 21.34
C LEU A 255 13.84 -5.42 21.37
N LYS A 256 14.11 -5.99 22.56
CA LYS A 256 14.98 -7.16 22.73
C LYS A 256 14.43 -8.44 22.11
N THR A 257 13.11 -8.58 21.99
CA THR A 257 12.50 -9.84 21.50
C THR A 257 12.67 -10.03 20.00
N ARG A 258 12.97 -8.94 19.27
CA ARG A 258 13.14 -8.92 17.81
C ARG A 258 14.34 -8.04 17.46
N PRO A 259 15.57 -8.47 17.80
CA PRO A 259 16.79 -7.67 17.61
C PRO A 259 17.06 -7.43 16.12
N ALA A 260 17.92 -6.44 15.82
CA ALA A 260 18.34 -6.15 14.44
C ALA A 260 18.95 -7.36 13.72
N SER A 261 19.58 -8.29 14.47
CA SER A 261 20.16 -9.52 13.91
C SER A 261 19.14 -10.40 13.20
N TRP A 262 17.85 -10.34 13.56
CA TRP A 262 16.79 -11.06 12.85
C TRP A 262 16.57 -10.52 11.44
N GLU A 263 16.59 -9.18 11.29
CA GLU A 263 16.54 -8.55 9.96
C GLU A 263 17.80 -8.89 9.17
N GLU A 264 18.97 -8.78 9.80
CA GLU A 264 20.25 -9.09 9.17
C GLU A 264 20.31 -10.53 8.65
N ALA A 265 19.87 -11.50 9.46
CA ALA A 265 19.87 -12.92 9.11
C ALA A 265 18.91 -13.21 7.94
N ALA A 266 17.68 -12.70 8.01
CA ALA A 266 16.71 -12.87 6.92
C ALA A 266 17.20 -12.23 5.62
N ILE A 267 17.72 -11.01 5.68
CA ILE A 267 18.24 -10.30 4.52
C ILE A 267 19.45 -11.04 3.95
N ARG A 268 20.34 -11.58 4.78
CA ARG A 268 21.46 -12.40 4.32
C ARG A 268 21.00 -13.61 3.52
N GLU A 269 19.96 -14.32 3.99
CA GLU A 269 19.36 -15.43 3.24
C GLU A 269 18.71 -14.97 1.93
N LEU A 270 17.93 -13.88 1.97
CA LEU A 270 17.30 -13.30 0.78
C LEU A 270 18.33 -12.92 -0.28
N LEU A 271 19.46 -12.35 0.13
CA LEU A 271 20.54 -11.97 -0.78
C LEU A 271 21.26 -13.18 -1.40
N THR A 272 21.06 -14.40 -0.87
CA THR A 272 21.52 -15.62 -1.56
C THR A 272 20.64 -15.96 -2.75
N VAL A 273 19.32 -15.75 -2.64
CA VAL A 273 18.35 -16.07 -3.71
C VAL A 273 18.24 -14.94 -4.73
N THR A 274 18.51 -13.68 -4.38
CA THR A 274 18.51 -12.56 -5.34
C THR A 274 19.61 -12.69 -6.40
N LYS A 275 20.67 -13.46 -6.14
CA LYS A 275 21.72 -13.73 -7.14
C LYS A 275 21.16 -14.38 -8.41
N ASP A 276 20.10 -15.19 -8.27
CA ASP A 276 19.42 -15.83 -9.39
C ASP A 276 18.62 -14.83 -10.24
N THR A 277 18.39 -13.59 -9.77
CA THR A 277 17.69 -12.53 -10.51
C THR A 277 18.58 -11.73 -11.45
N ARG A 278 19.91 -11.91 -11.35
CA ARG A 278 20.90 -11.25 -12.21
C ARG A 278 20.70 -11.65 -13.68
N PRO A 279 21.20 -10.84 -14.64
CA PRO A 279 21.23 -11.23 -16.04
C PRO A 279 21.89 -12.61 -16.24
N GLY A 280 21.20 -13.54 -16.91
CA GLY A 280 21.60 -14.93 -17.10
C GLY A 280 21.27 -15.88 -15.94
N GLY A 281 20.70 -15.40 -14.85
CA GLY A 281 20.26 -16.20 -13.70
C GLY A 281 18.93 -16.92 -13.94
N SER A 282 18.64 -17.93 -13.11
CA SER A 282 17.43 -18.78 -13.24
C SER A 282 16.11 -18.02 -12.97
N ALA A 283 16.18 -16.87 -12.32
CA ALA A 283 15.06 -15.98 -12.01
C ALA A 283 15.25 -14.58 -12.63
N GLU A 284 16.03 -14.46 -13.72
CA GLU A 284 16.19 -13.20 -14.45
C GLU A 284 14.83 -12.59 -14.81
N GLY A 285 14.63 -11.34 -14.45
CA GLY A 285 13.36 -10.61 -14.65
C GLY A 285 12.43 -10.63 -13.43
N ALA A 286 12.69 -11.45 -12.41
CA ALA A 286 12.05 -11.28 -11.11
C ALA A 286 12.65 -10.10 -10.35
N HIS A 287 11.95 -9.65 -9.32
CA HIS A 287 12.40 -8.57 -8.44
C HIS A 287 12.08 -8.91 -7.00
N LEU A 288 13.05 -8.81 -6.10
CA LEU A 288 12.80 -8.93 -4.67
C LEU A 288 12.62 -7.54 -4.07
N HIS A 289 11.61 -7.37 -3.22
CA HIS A 289 11.40 -6.14 -2.46
C HIS A 289 11.38 -6.46 -0.97
N ILE A 290 12.31 -5.89 -0.21
CA ILE A 290 12.37 -6.04 1.24
C ILE A 290 11.46 -4.97 1.83
N VAL A 291 10.40 -5.40 2.52
CA VAL A 291 9.43 -4.47 3.11
C VAL A 291 9.90 -3.90 4.45
N HIS A 292 9.39 -2.71 4.80
CA HIS A 292 9.47 -2.05 6.11
C HIS A 292 10.82 -2.22 6.86
N LEU A 293 11.95 -1.93 6.20
CA LEU A 293 13.28 -2.05 6.82
C LEU A 293 13.40 -1.10 8.01
N SER A 294 13.75 -1.66 9.17
CA SER A 294 13.97 -0.90 10.39
C SER A 294 15.47 -0.77 10.70
N ASP A 295 16.30 -1.80 10.47
CA ASP A 295 17.75 -1.72 10.66
C ASP A 295 18.48 -1.01 9.51
N ALA A 296 18.90 0.25 9.72
CA ALA A 296 19.69 1.00 8.76
C ALA A 296 21.21 0.82 8.91
N ARG A 297 21.68 0.13 9.95
CA ARG A 297 23.11 0.03 10.26
C ARG A 297 23.79 -1.03 9.41
N SER A 298 23.31 -2.26 9.50
CA SER A 298 23.95 -3.45 8.91
C SER A 298 23.18 -3.93 7.70
N SER A 299 21.86 -4.05 7.84
CA SER A 299 20.98 -4.59 6.82
C SER A 299 21.00 -3.76 5.54
N LEU A 300 20.98 -2.43 5.65
CA LEU A 300 20.99 -1.56 4.49
C LEU A 300 22.29 -1.65 3.67
N GLU A 301 23.46 -1.76 4.31
CA GLU A 301 24.73 -1.89 3.59
C GLU A 301 24.79 -3.21 2.79
N MET A 302 24.23 -4.30 3.32
CA MET A 302 24.13 -5.56 2.58
C MET A 302 23.27 -5.42 1.32
N ILE A 303 22.14 -4.71 1.42
CA ILE A 303 21.24 -4.46 0.29
C ILE A 303 21.93 -3.57 -0.76
N LYS A 304 22.64 -2.51 -0.34
CA LYS A 304 23.39 -1.63 -1.25
C LYS A 304 24.45 -2.40 -2.02
N GLU A 305 25.19 -3.29 -1.36
CA GLU A 305 26.19 -4.12 -2.01
C GLU A 305 25.56 -5.12 -2.98
N ALA A 306 24.40 -5.72 -2.65
CA ALA A 306 23.68 -6.58 -3.57
C ALA A 306 23.22 -5.84 -4.84
N LYS A 307 22.62 -4.65 -4.69
CA LYS A 307 22.24 -3.78 -5.82
C LYS A 307 23.43 -3.47 -6.71
N LYS A 308 24.57 -3.11 -6.12
CA LYS A 308 25.83 -2.83 -6.85
C LYS A 308 26.34 -4.05 -7.63
N ASN A 309 26.11 -5.25 -7.11
CA ASN A 309 26.46 -6.52 -7.78
C ASN A 309 25.45 -6.96 -8.85
N GLY A 310 24.42 -6.15 -9.13
CA GLY A 310 23.45 -6.38 -10.19
C GLY A 310 22.23 -7.21 -9.77
N ASP A 311 22.05 -7.45 -8.47
CA ASP A 311 20.85 -8.10 -7.94
C ASP A 311 19.63 -7.20 -8.16
N SER A 312 18.52 -7.81 -8.60
CA SER A 312 17.23 -7.13 -8.76
C SER A 312 16.53 -7.06 -7.40
N VAL A 313 16.96 -6.11 -6.57
CA VAL A 313 16.45 -5.91 -5.21
C VAL A 313 16.16 -4.44 -4.89
N THR A 314 15.05 -4.18 -4.21
CA THR A 314 14.71 -2.88 -3.61
C THR A 314 14.33 -3.04 -2.15
N VAL A 315 14.27 -1.92 -1.44
CA VAL A 315 13.89 -1.83 -0.04
C VAL A 315 13.06 -0.58 0.21
N GLU A 316 12.04 -0.72 1.05
CA GLU A 316 11.27 0.40 1.59
C GLU A 316 11.52 0.55 3.10
N THR A 317 11.19 1.71 3.63
CA THR A 317 10.95 1.91 5.07
C THR A 317 9.62 2.63 5.27
N CYS A 318 9.21 2.80 6.51
CA CYS A 318 7.91 3.36 6.86
C CYS A 318 8.03 4.68 7.63
N PRO A 319 7.05 5.59 7.52
CA PRO A 319 7.08 6.89 8.21
C PRO A 319 7.31 6.80 9.72
N HIS A 320 6.79 5.75 10.39
CA HIS A 320 6.95 5.59 11.83
C HIS A 320 8.41 5.29 12.24
N TYR A 321 9.23 4.63 11.41
CA TYR A 321 10.66 4.46 11.67
C TYR A 321 11.47 5.75 11.45
N LEU A 322 10.92 6.70 10.69
CA LEU A 322 11.50 8.04 10.48
C LEU A 322 11.04 9.05 11.54
N ALA A 323 9.85 8.85 12.11
CA ALA A 323 9.24 9.78 13.06
C ALA A 323 9.62 9.50 14.51
N PHE A 324 9.74 8.23 14.89
CA PHE A 324 9.89 7.81 16.29
C PHE A 324 11.24 7.18 16.57
N ALA A 325 11.68 7.26 17.83
CA ALA A 325 12.85 6.57 18.35
C ALA A 325 12.47 5.74 19.59
N ALA A 326 13.10 4.58 19.77
CA ALA A 326 12.78 3.62 20.82
C ALA A 326 12.81 4.22 22.24
N GLU A 327 13.79 5.06 22.52
CA GLU A 327 13.97 5.74 23.82
C GLU A 327 12.92 6.84 24.10
N GLU A 328 12.14 7.24 23.09
CA GLU A 328 11.07 8.25 23.18
C GLU A 328 9.68 7.61 23.37
N ILE A 329 9.56 6.28 23.21
CA ILE A 329 8.29 5.56 23.30
C ILE A 329 7.94 5.33 24.78
N PRO A 330 6.76 5.79 25.26
CA PRO A 330 6.35 5.58 26.64
C PRO A 330 6.09 4.11 26.96
N ASP A 331 6.53 3.66 28.13
CA ASP A 331 6.20 2.34 28.64
C ASP A 331 4.67 2.17 28.78
N GLY A 332 4.16 1.05 28.29
CA GLY A 332 2.74 0.74 28.23
C GLY A 332 2.00 1.30 27.01
N ASP A 333 2.64 2.10 26.14
CA ASP A 333 2.00 2.66 24.96
C ASP A 333 2.09 1.71 23.75
N THR A 334 1.26 0.68 23.79
CA THR A 334 1.23 -0.41 22.80
C THR A 334 0.80 0.01 21.39
N ARG A 335 0.40 1.28 21.19
CA ARG A 335 0.16 1.85 19.86
C ARG A 335 1.41 1.85 18.98
N PHE A 336 2.60 1.91 19.61
CA PHE A 336 3.90 1.91 18.92
C PHE A 336 4.45 0.51 18.60
N LYS A 337 3.74 -0.56 18.97
CA LYS A 337 4.17 -1.93 18.64
C LYS A 337 4.04 -2.17 17.14
N CYS A 338 5.14 -2.39 16.44
CA CYS A 338 5.20 -2.78 15.02
C CYS A 338 6.35 -3.78 14.80
N ALA A 339 6.33 -4.44 13.65
CA ALA A 339 7.20 -5.56 13.33
C ALA A 339 7.88 -5.34 11.96
N PRO A 340 9.20 -5.07 11.89
CA PRO A 340 10.18 -4.97 12.97
C PRO A 340 9.93 -3.85 13.99
N PRO A 341 10.51 -3.89 15.21
CA PRO A 341 10.37 -2.79 16.17
C PRO A 341 11.02 -1.49 15.70
N ILE A 342 10.51 -0.34 16.17
CA ILE A 342 11.17 0.97 16.06
C ILE A 342 12.49 0.91 16.84
N ARG A 343 13.58 1.37 16.21
CA ARG A 343 14.92 1.38 16.81
C ARG A 343 15.26 2.75 17.40
N ASP A 344 16.47 2.87 17.93
CA ASP A 344 16.96 4.09 18.57
C ASP A 344 17.09 5.30 17.60
N SER A 345 17.29 6.50 18.17
CA SER A 345 17.42 7.74 17.40
C SER A 345 18.59 7.74 16.40
N ALA A 346 19.71 7.11 16.76
CA ALA A 346 20.86 7.02 15.85
C ALA A 346 20.53 6.19 14.60
N ASN A 347 19.72 5.14 14.74
CA ASN A 347 19.21 4.39 13.61
C ASN A 347 18.17 5.20 12.79
N ARG A 348 17.26 5.92 13.45
CA ARG A 348 16.31 6.84 12.77
C ARG A 348 17.03 7.85 11.88
N ASP A 349 18.11 8.45 12.38
CA ASP A 349 18.91 9.42 11.62
C ASP A 349 19.60 8.78 10.40
N LEU A 350 20.04 7.52 10.51
CA LEU A 350 20.57 6.75 9.38
C LEU A 350 19.48 6.43 8.35
N LEU A 351 18.26 6.10 8.77
CA LEU A 351 17.12 5.91 7.85
C LEU A 351 16.82 7.19 7.08
N TRP A 352 16.78 8.35 7.75
CA TRP A 352 16.62 9.65 7.10
C TRP A 352 17.72 9.94 6.08
N ALA A 353 18.98 9.78 6.48
CA ALA A 353 20.12 9.99 5.58
C ALA A 353 20.04 9.07 4.35
N SER A 354 19.63 7.83 4.56
CA SER A 354 19.52 6.80 3.52
C SER A 354 18.35 7.01 2.57
N LEU A 355 17.24 7.55 3.05
CA LEU A 355 16.15 7.99 2.21
C LEU A 355 16.58 9.18 1.33
N LEU A 356 17.18 10.20 1.93
CA LEU A 356 17.58 11.42 1.22
C LEU A 356 18.70 11.18 0.19
N ASN A 357 19.56 10.19 0.42
CA ASN A 357 20.62 9.81 -0.51
C ASN A 357 20.21 8.75 -1.55
N GLY A 358 18.97 8.25 -1.50
CA GLY A 358 18.43 7.28 -2.45
C GLY A 358 18.86 5.82 -2.23
N SER A 359 19.40 5.48 -1.06
CA SER A 359 19.69 4.08 -0.69
C SER A 359 18.43 3.28 -0.39
N ILE A 360 17.39 3.94 0.14
CA ILE A 360 16.03 3.42 0.30
C ILE A 360 15.21 3.84 -0.92
N ASP A 361 14.50 2.90 -1.54
CA ASP A 361 13.87 3.13 -2.84
C ASP A 361 12.50 3.78 -2.75
N MET A 362 11.76 3.53 -1.67
CA MET A 362 10.43 4.11 -1.45
C MET A 362 10.03 4.15 0.01
N LEU A 363 8.96 4.91 0.28
CA LEU A 363 8.20 4.86 1.53
C LEU A 363 6.85 4.23 1.28
N SER A 364 6.39 3.43 2.23
CA SER A 364 5.03 2.91 2.30
C SER A 364 4.55 2.97 3.75
N SER A 365 3.24 2.96 3.97
CA SER A 365 2.72 3.19 5.32
C SER A 365 2.94 2.00 6.26
N ASP A 366 2.93 0.77 5.71
CA ASP A 366 2.66 -0.47 6.44
C ASP A 366 1.46 -0.28 7.37
N HIS A 367 0.39 0.31 6.81
CA HIS A 367 -0.83 0.56 7.55
C HIS A 367 -1.43 -0.78 7.96
N SER A 368 -1.30 -1.11 9.24
CA SER A 368 -1.63 -2.42 9.80
C SER A 368 -2.47 -2.25 11.08
N PRO A 369 -3.75 -1.88 10.92
CA PRO A 369 -4.66 -1.61 12.03
C PRO A 369 -5.15 -2.90 12.67
N SER A 370 -5.89 -2.75 13.76
CA SER A 370 -6.65 -3.81 14.40
C SER A 370 -7.70 -3.21 15.33
N GLU A 371 -8.58 -4.06 15.84
CA GLU A 371 -9.52 -3.65 16.89
C GLU A 371 -8.77 -3.07 18.11
N PRO A 372 -9.25 -1.96 18.69
CA PRO A 372 -8.64 -1.32 19.86
C PRO A 372 -8.36 -2.26 21.03
N ASP A 373 -9.22 -3.26 21.26
CA ASP A 373 -9.07 -4.21 22.37
C ASP A 373 -7.84 -5.11 22.19
N LEU A 374 -7.44 -5.42 20.95
CA LEU A 374 -6.24 -6.21 20.66
C LEU A 374 -4.95 -5.44 20.94
N LYS A 375 -5.01 -4.10 21.03
CA LYS A 375 -3.87 -3.28 21.43
C LYS A 375 -3.60 -3.31 22.93
N LEU A 376 -4.54 -3.77 23.77
CA LEU A 376 -4.34 -3.88 25.22
C LEU A 376 -3.90 -2.56 25.90
N PHE A 377 -4.46 -1.41 25.51
CA PHE A 377 -4.05 -0.08 26.00
C PHE A 377 -4.02 0.05 27.54
N SER A 378 -4.93 -0.66 28.24
CA SER A 378 -4.97 -0.64 29.71
C SER A 378 -3.89 -1.52 30.35
N GLU A 379 -3.65 -2.72 29.81
CA GLU A 379 -2.59 -3.62 30.30
C GLU A 379 -1.20 -3.07 29.95
N GLY A 380 -1.08 -2.42 28.80
CA GLY A 380 0.17 -1.87 28.27
C GLY A 380 1.22 -2.93 27.96
N ASN A 381 0.83 -4.19 27.81
CA ASN A 381 1.75 -5.30 27.63
C ASN A 381 2.21 -5.40 26.18
N PHE A 382 3.42 -4.94 25.89
CA PHE A 382 3.98 -5.00 24.54
C PHE A 382 4.22 -6.42 24.05
N LEU A 383 4.38 -7.42 24.93
CA LEU A 383 4.61 -8.80 24.50
C LEU A 383 3.32 -9.44 23.97
N LYS A 384 2.17 -9.10 24.55
CA LYS A 384 0.86 -9.65 24.18
C LYS A 384 0.07 -8.82 23.17
N ALA A 385 0.19 -7.49 23.21
CA ALA A 385 -0.58 -6.61 22.35
C ALA A 385 -0.38 -6.94 20.87
N TRP A 386 -1.39 -6.75 20.05
CA TRP A 386 -1.25 -6.98 18.61
C TRP A 386 -0.43 -5.86 17.95
N GLY A 387 0.58 -6.23 17.15
CA GLY A 387 1.48 -5.29 16.49
C GLY A 387 0.89 -4.74 15.18
N GLY A 388 1.30 -3.53 14.80
CA GLY A 388 0.88 -2.83 13.57
C GLY A 388 0.52 -1.37 13.85
N ILE A 389 0.83 -0.45 12.95
CA ILE A 389 0.54 0.99 13.13
C ILE A 389 -0.48 1.43 12.09
N SER A 390 -1.49 2.18 12.53
CA SER A 390 -2.46 2.82 11.63
C SER A 390 -1.89 4.15 11.11
N SER A 391 -1.34 4.15 9.89
CA SER A 391 -0.50 5.25 9.35
C SER A 391 -0.88 5.77 7.95
N LEU A 392 -2.10 5.54 7.47
CA LEU A 392 -2.46 5.80 6.06
C LEU A 392 -2.74 7.28 5.73
N GLN A 393 -3.15 8.09 6.72
CA GLN A 393 -3.51 9.51 6.55
C GLN A 393 -2.37 10.47 6.88
#